data_AF-A0AA38S9A6-F1
#
_entry.id   AF-A0AA38S9A6-F1
#
_cell.length_a   1.000
_cell.length_b   1.000
_cell.length_c   1.000
_cell.angle_alpha   90.00
_cell.angle_beta   90.00
_cell.angle_gamma   90.00
#
_symmetry.space_group_name_H-M   'P 1'
#
loop_
_entity.id
_entity.type
_entity.pdbx_description
1 polymer ?
#
loop_
_entity_poly.entity_id
_entity_poly.type
_entity_poly.pdbx_seq_one_letter_code
_entity_poly.pdbx_strand_id
1 'polypeptide(L)'
;MGSEKPPARRRIRDLGYSPGRFNPGPRNSILDVDGVRVGQVTIHKEPDIHTGLTLVFPRSVEDTPLRPCFAATHDLNGVGEMTGCHMLQEWGHLRGPIAITNTVSVGKVYDGLFLHAMEAAKQRGESIDQALRRFSIPIVAETFDGYLNDICASVIDRTAVEEAIAAAAPQGQAEVLEGNHGGGTGMITHGYKGGTGTSSRVVPGAERDYTLGVLVQANHGARPDLRIGNVPVGRLLMEEDRRAAAAAGEEVKQVPVGGKAMEGSIIVVIATNAPMLPHQLRRLAQHAGMGITQVGGHAAGRNFSGEIFLALSTGTDADQLAEASDGMGYLPKLEDYTVKGLRTETIDSLFYAVSEATEEAILNAMCQAETLTGQEGRTIHALPLERVKSLLDKYMVT
;
A
#
# COMPACT_ATOMS: atom_id res chain seq x y z
N MET A 1 -24.09 31.65 5.17
CA MET A 1 -24.31 30.19 5.31
C MET A 1 -23.09 29.64 5.99
N GLY A 2 -23.21 29.27 7.27
CA GLY A 2 -22.05 28.76 8.02
C GLY A 2 -21.61 27.44 7.41
N SER A 3 -20.34 27.35 7.01
CA SER A 3 -19.75 26.08 6.64
C SER A 3 -19.71 25.22 7.89
N GLU A 4 -20.65 24.28 8.03
CA GLU A 4 -20.47 23.17 8.96
C GLU A 4 -19.09 22.56 8.66
N LYS A 5 -18.24 22.46 9.68
CA LYS A 5 -16.98 21.72 9.55
C LYS A 5 -17.36 20.30 9.09
N PRO A 6 -16.68 19.74 8.08
CA PRO A 6 -16.91 18.36 7.69
C PRO A 6 -16.78 17.47 8.94
N PRO A 7 -17.65 16.46 9.11
CA PRO A 7 -17.51 15.53 10.21
C PRO A 7 -16.13 14.89 10.18
N ALA A 8 -15.52 14.72 11.36
CA ALA A 8 -14.19 14.15 11.49
C ALA A 8 -14.12 12.77 10.81
N ARG A 9 -13.07 12.57 10.00
CA ARG A 9 -12.77 11.26 9.41
C ARG A 9 -12.35 10.29 10.53
N ARG A 10 -12.62 9.01 10.30
CA ARG A 10 -12.46 7.92 11.27
C ARG A 10 -12.02 6.66 10.53
N ARG A 11 -11.46 5.69 11.25
CA ARG A 11 -11.12 4.37 10.69
C ARG A 11 -12.35 3.46 10.69
N ILE A 12 -12.30 2.36 9.93
CA ILE A 12 -13.49 1.50 9.76
C ILE A 12 -13.98 0.89 11.07
N ARG A 13 -13.06 0.56 11.99
CA ARG A 13 -13.38 0.04 13.32
C ARG A 13 -14.16 1.03 14.18
N ASP A 14 -13.95 2.33 14.00
CA ASP A 14 -14.70 3.36 14.70
C ASP A 14 -16.15 3.46 14.21
N LEU A 15 -16.45 2.85 13.05
CA LEU A 15 -17.82 2.67 12.55
C LEU A 15 -18.47 1.39 13.08
N GLY A 16 -17.76 0.59 13.90
CA GLY A 16 -18.21 -0.67 14.49
C GLY A 16 -17.73 -1.92 13.75
N TYR A 17 -17.37 -1.82 12.46
CA TYR A 17 -16.97 -3.00 11.70
C TYR A 17 -15.50 -3.40 11.93
N SER A 18 -15.30 -4.65 12.35
CA SER A 18 -13.97 -5.25 12.54
C SER A 18 -13.77 -6.43 11.58
N PRO A 19 -12.92 -6.31 10.55
CA PRO A 19 -12.69 -7.39 9.59
C PRO A 19 -12.05 -8.62 10.23
N GLY A 20 -12.72 -9.77 10.07
CA GLY A 20 -12.20 -11.09 10.44
C GLY A 20 -12.07 -11.36 11.93
N ARG A 21 -11.05 -12.13 12.34
CA ARG A 21 -10.94 -12.68 13.70
C ARG A 21 -9.70 -12.25 14.47
N PHE A 22 -8.64 -11.82 13.79
CA PHE A 22 -7.40 -11.48 14.47
C PHE A 22 -7.45 -10.03 15.00
N ASN A 23 -6.89 -9.83 16.19
CA ASN A 23 -6.74 -8.49 16.74
C ASN A 23 -5.64 -7.74 16.00
N PRO A 24 -5.78 -6.42 15.78
CA PRO A 24 -4.70 -5.62 15.25
C PRO A 24 -3.59 -5.42 16.29
N GLY A 25 -2.42 -5.01 15.82
CA GLY A 25 -1.40 -4.44 16.70
C GLY A 25 -1.83 -3.08 17.27
N PRO A 26 -1.04 -2.51 18.20
CA PRO A 26 -1.41 -1.27 18.90
C PRO A 26 -1.72 -0.07 18.00
N ARG A 27 -1.05 0.05 16.85
CA ARG A 27 -1.29 1.13 15.87
C ARG A 27 -2.28 0.73 14.79
N ASN A 28 -2.62 -0.56 14.72
CA ASN A 28 -3.35 -1.15 13.61
C ASN A 28 -2.75 -0.69 12.26
N SER A 29 -1.44 -0.86 12.09
CA SER A 29 -0.68 -0.28 10.98
C SER A 29 0.49 -1.18 10.59
N ILE A 30 0.97 -1.05 9.35
CA ILE A 30 2.20 -1.70 8.91
C ILE A 30 3.39 -1.41 9.84
N LEU A 31 3.36 -0.27 10.52
CA LEU A 31 4.36 0.11 11.51
C LEU A 31 4.36 -0.80 12.76
N ASP A 32 3.30 -1.56 13.04
CA ASP A 32 3.31 -2.54 14.14
C ASP A 32 4.33 -3.67 13.93
N VAL A 33 4.80 -3.86 12.69
CA VAL A 33 5.96 -4.72 12.42
C VAL A 33 7.22 -3.97 12.84
N ASP A 34 7.88 -4.48 13.88
CA ASP A 34 9.04 -3.80 14.46
C ASP A 34 10.14 -3.51 13.43
N GLY A 35 10.75 -2.34 13.56
CA GLY A 35 11.76 -1.82 12.64
C GLY A 35 11.22 -1.16 11.36
N VAL A 36 9.99 -1.48 10.91
CA VAL A 36 9.42 -0.88 9.69
C VAL A 36 9.26 0.64 9.87
N ARG A 37 9.53 1.39 8.80
CA ARG A 37 9.31 2.85 8.72
C ARG A 37 8.51 3.20 7.47
N VAL A 38 7.75 4.28 7.55
CA VAL A 38 7.02 4.86 6.42
C VAL A 38 7.34 6.34 6.35
N GLY A 39 7.64 6.83 5.15
CA GLY A 39 7.79 8.25 4.88
C GLY A 39 6.89 8.66 3.72
N GLN A 40 6.22 9.79 3.85
CA GLN A 40 5.27 10.27 2.86
C GLN A 40 5.56 11.72 2.50
N VAL A 41 5.43 12.03 1.21
CA VAL A 41 5.37 13.39 0.69
C VAL A 41 4.06 13.55 -0.05
N THR A 42 3.28 14.54 0.36
CA THR A 42 2.01 14.92 -0.27
C THR A 42 2.21 16.25 -0.97
N ILE A 43 1.89 16.32 -2.27
CA ILE A 43 2.07 17.50 -3.09
C ILE A 43 0.70 18.01 -3.53
N HIS A 44 0.39 19.23 -3.08
CA HIS A 44 -0.74 20.02 -3.56
C HIS A 44 -0.23 21.30 -4.23
N LYS A 45 -0.61 21.53 -5.49
CA LYS A 45 -0.48 22.83 -6.16
C LYS A 45 -1.80 23.11 -6.86
N GLU A 46 -2.66 23.84 -6.17
CA GLU A 46 -4.00 24.15 -6.62
C GLU A 46 -4.00 24.86 -8.00
N PRO A 47 -4.99 24.57 -8.87
CA PRO A 47 -6.11 23.65 -8.64
C PRO A 47 -5.89 22.22 -9.17
N ASP A 48 -4.73 21.94 -9.80
CA ASP A 48 -4.60 20.78 -10.69
C ASP A 48 -3.63 19.69 -10.19
N ILE A 49 -2.73 19.99 -9.25
CA ILE A 49 -1.70 19.04 -8.80
C ILE A 49 -2.07 18.42 -7.46
N HIS A 50 -2.29 17.11 -7.45
CA HIS A 50 -2.64 16.33 -6.26
C HIS A 50 -2.02 14.94 -6.32
N THR A 51 -0.74 14.84 -5.97
CA THR A 51 0.03 13.60 -6.08
C THR A 51 1.04 13.47 -4.94
N GLY A 52 1.87 12.44 -4.96
CA GLY A 52 2.91 12.29 -3.95
C GLY A 52 3.70 11.00 -4.07
N LEU A 53 4.38 10.69 -2.98
CA LEU A 53 5.24 9.52 -2.85
C LEU A 53 5.09 8.94 -1.45
N THR A 54 4.92 7.62 -1.38
CA THR A 54 4.99 6.84 -0.13
C THR A 54 6.20 5.93 -0.22
N LEU A 55 7.07 5.93 0.79
CA LEU A 55 8.17 4.98 0.94
C LEU A 55 7.91 4.08 2.15
N VAL A 56 8.10 2.78 1.97
CA VAL A 56 8.06 1.77 3.04
C VAL A 56 9.45 1.16 3.17
N PHE A 57 10.09 1.41 4.31
CA PHE A 57 11.37 0.81 4.64
C PHE A 57 11.14 -0.44 5.52
N PRO A 58 11.67 -1.61 5.13
CA PRO A 58 11.56 -2.83 5.93
C PRO A 58 12.25 -2.72 7.31
N ARG A 59 13.21 -1.81 7.44
CA ARG A 59 14.01 -1.52 8.64
C ARG A 59 14.18 0.00 8.78
N SER A 60 15.12 0.47 9.61
CA SER A 60 15.49 1.90 9.58
C SER A 60 16.01 2.29 8.19
N VAL A 61 16.05 3.59 7.90
CA VAL A 61 16.56 4.13 6.63
C VAL A 61 18.00 3.67 6.40
N GLU A 62 18.81 3.66 7.47
CA GLU A 62 20.22 3.27 7.45
C GLU A 62 20.42 1.76 7.32
N ASP A 63 19.59 0.96 8.01
CA ASP A 63 19.69 -0.49 8.01
C ASP A 63 19.16 -1.12 6.72
N THR A 64 18.18 -0.51 6.07
CA THR A 64 17.49 -1.06 4.89
C THR A 64 18.43 -1.48 3.74
N PRO A 65 19.42 -0.68 3.30
CA PRO A 65 20.37 -1.12 2.27
C PRO A 65 21.35 -2.20 2.75
N LEU A 66 21.62 -2.25 4.06
CA LEU A 66 22.65 -3.12 4.64
C LEU A 66 22.09 -4.50 5.02
N ARG A 67 20.83 -4.54 5.45
CA ARG A 67 20.16 -5.68 6.08
C ARG A 67 18.95 -6.14 5.25
N PRO A 68 19.17 -7.01 4.26
CA PRO A 68 18.14 -7.42 3.31
C PRO A 68 16.99 -8.16 4.00
N CYS A 69 15.87 -8.21 3.30
CA CYS A 69 14.70 -8.97 3.70
C CYS A 69 14.30 -9.92 2.58
N PHE A 70 13.91 -11.15 2.92
CA PHE A 70 13.21 -11.99 1.95
C PHE A 70 11.92 -11.29 1.54
N ALA A 71 11.62 -11.34 0.25
CA ALA A 71 10.47 -10.71 -0.35
C ALA A 71 10.02 -11.47 -1.59
N ALA A 72 8.75 -11.32 -1.93
CA ALA A 72 8.18 -11.85 -3.16
C ALA A 72 6.98 -11.03 -3.60
N THR A 73 6.69 -11.08 -4.89
CA THR A 73 5.53 -10.41 -5.49
C THR A 73 4.46 -11.41 -5.94
N HIS A 74 3.24 -10.91 -6.09
CA HIS A 74 2.16 -11.57 -6.81
C HIS A 74 1.28 -10.50 -7.47
N ASP A 75 0.90 -10.71 -8.72
CA ASP A 75 -0.12 -9.92 -9.40
C ASP A 75 -1.41 -10.74 -9.54
N LEU A 76 -2.54 -10.13 -9.15
CA LEU A 76 -3.86 -10.65 -9.48
C LEU A 76 -4.27 -10.21 -10.89
N ASN A 77 -3.89 -8.98 -11.28
CA ASN A 77 -3.96 -8.48 -12.64
C ASN A 77 -2.80 -7.51 -12.90
N GLY A 78 -1.91 -7.85 -13.85
CA GLY A 78 -0.64 -7.15 -14.07
C GLY A 78 -0.69 -5.88 -14.93
N VAL A 79 -1.84 -5.21 -15.06
CA VAL A 79 -1.97 -3.97 -15.87
C VAL A 79 -1.53 -2.74 -15.06
N GLY A 80 -0.27 -2.73 -14.64
CA GLY A 80 0.39 -1.69 -13.86
C GLY A 80 1.90 -1.95 -13.77
N GLU A 81 2.63 -1.09 -13.04
CA GLU A 81 4.08 -1.24 -12.88
C GLU A 81 4.49 -1.47 -11.41
N MET A 82 5.48 -2.35 -11.23
CA MET A 82 6.27 -2.52 -10.01
C MET A 82 7.68 -2.97 -10.42
N THR A 83 8.62 -2.03 -10.40
CA THR A 83 10.02 -2.31 -10.78
C THR A 83 10.66 -3.32 -9.83
N GLY A 84 11.68 -4.04 -10.32
CA GLY A 84 12.43 -5.03 -9.55
C GLY A 84 11.66 -6.33 -9.23
N CYS A 85 10.45 -6.51 -9.76
CA CYS A 85 9.69 -7.77 -9.67
C CYS A 85 10.48 -8.98 -10.20
N HIS A 86 11.22 -8.83 -11.31
CA HIS A 86 12.07 -9.89 -11.86
C HIS A 86 13.20 -10.31 -10.92
N MET A 87 13.88 -9.35 -10.29
CA MET A 87 14.91 -9.64 -9.29
C MET A 87 14.31 -10.33 -8.07
N LEU A 88 13.13 -9.91 -7.61
CA LEU A 88 12.43 -10.57 -6.51
C LEU A 88 12.02 -12.00 -6.86
N GLN A 89 11.60 -12.26 -8.10
CA GLN A 89 11.27 -13.60 -8.57
C GLN A 89 12.50 -14.52 -8.61
N GLU A 90 13.67 -13.98 -8.96
CA GLU A 90 14.91 -14.73 -9.12
C GLU A 90 15.65 -14.94 -7.78
N TRP A 91 15.88 -13.86 -7.02
CA TRP A 91 16.70 -13.87 -5.81
C TRP A 91 15.87 -13.95 -4.52
N GLY A 92 14.59 -13.58 -4.57
CA GLY A 92 13.70 -13.70 -3.41
C GLY A 92 14.01 -12.74 -2.26
N HIS A 93 14.82 -11.70 -2.47
CA HIS A 93 15.12 -10.70 -1.45
C HIS A 93 15.33 -9.31 -2.05
N LEU A 94 15.20 -8.27 -1.21
CA LEU A 94 15.45 -6.87 -1.58
C LEU A 94 16.40 -6.17 -0.61
N ARG A 95 17.04 -5.10 -1.10
CA ARG A 95 17.86 -4.14 -0.32
C ARG A 95 17.46 -2.72 -0.70
N GLY A 96 16.39 -2.23 -0.11
CA GLY A 96 15.88 -0.89 -0.43
C GLY A 96 14.47 -0.67 0.11
N PRO A 97 13.98 0.57 0.08
CA PRO A 97 12.58 0.86 0.34
C PRO A 97 11.70 0.35 -0.82
N ILE A 98 10.43 0.15 -0.51
CA ILE A 98 9.36 0.02 -1.51
C ILE A 98 8.73 1.40 -1.69
N ALA A 99 8.73 1.92 -2.91
CA ALA A 99 8.12 3.18 -3.25
C ALA A 99 6.77 2.98 -3.95
N ILE A 100 5.80 3.84 -3.63
CA ILE A 100 4.50 3.88 -4.29
C ILE A 100 4.18 5.33 -4.67
N THR A 101 3.92 5.57 -5.96
CA THR A 101 3.65 6.91 -6.53
C THR A 101 2.64 6.84 -7.68
N ASN A 102 2.57 7.86 -8.53
CA ASN A 102 1.78 7.87 -9.75
C ASN A 102 2.50 7.23 -10.95
N THR A 103 1.73 6.80 -11.95
CA THR A 103 2.21 6.04 -13.11
C THR A 103 3.39 6.66 -13.85
N VAL A 104 3.38 7.97 -14.09
CA VAL A 104 4.44 8.62 -14.90
C VAL A 104 5.69 8.98 -14.09
N SER A 105 5.62 8.85 -12.75
CA SER A 105 6.71 9.20 -11.85
C SER A 105 7.59 8.02 -11.48
N VAL A 106 7.22 6.79 -11.86
CA VAL A 106 7.98 5.56 -11.57
C VAL A 106 9.46 5.70 -11.92
N GLY A 107 9.78 6.14 -13.14
CA GLY A 107 11.18 6.27 -13.58
C GLY A 107 11.99 7.31 -12.79
N LYS A 108 11.37 8.43 -12.39
CA LYS A 108 12.07 9.48 -11.62
C LYS A 108 12.30 9.08 -10.17
N VAL A 109 11.34 8.37 -9.57
CA VAL A 109 11.49 7.81 -8.23
C VAL A 109 12.54 6.70 -8.22
N TYR A 110 12.55 5.85 -9.26
CA TYR A 110 13.57 4.82 -9.44
C TYR A 110 14.98 5.43 -9.47
N ASP A 111 15.20 6.44 -10.32
CA ASP A 111 16.48 7.15 -10.43
C ASP A 111 16.86 7.83 -9.11
N GLY A 112 15.92 8.53 -8.47
CA GLY A 112 16.14 9.19 -7.19
C GLY A 112 16.58 8.22 -6.08
N LEU A 113 15.92 7.06 -5.96
CA LEU A 113 16.29 6.04 -4.97
C LEU A 113 17.65 5.42 -5.27
N PHE A 114 17.97 5.17 -6.53
CA PHE A 114 19.28 4.67 -6.94
C PHE A 114 20.40 5.65 -6.55
N LEU A 115 20.25 6.91 -6.92
CA LEU A 115 21.23 7.95 -6.64
C LEU A 115 21.37 8.22 -5.15
N HIS A 116 20.27 8.18 -4.39
CA HIS A 116 20.32 8.27 -2.93
C HIS A 116 21.14 7.13 -2.33
N ALA A 117 20.89 5.88 -2.73
CA ALA A 117 21.60 4.72 -2.20
C ALA A 117 23.11 4.79 -2.46
N MET A 118 23.52 5.24 -3.65
CA MET A 118 24.93 5.42 -4.00
C MET A 118 25.59 6.55 -3.20
N GLU A 119 24.91 7.67 -3.01
CA GLU A 119 25.42 8.78 -2.20
C GLU A 119 25.53 8.39 -0.71
N ALA A 120 24.53 7.67 -0.17
CA ALA A 120 24.57 7.17 1.19
C ALA A 120 25.74 6.17 1.40
N ALA A 121 26.04 5.31 0.41
CA ALA A 121 27.21 4.42 0.46
C ALA A 121 28.53 5.19 0.48
N LYS A 122 28.67 6.20 -0.38
CA LYS A 122 29.83 7.09 -0.39
C LYS A 122 30.02 7.80 0.95
N GLN A 123 28.94 8.29 1.57
CA GLN A 123 28.98 8.93 2.88
C GLN A 123 29.40 7.98 4.01
N ARG A 124 29.14 6.68 3.89
CA ARG A 124 29.65 5.63 4.78
C ARG A 124 31.12 5.26 4.53
N GLY A 125 31.77 5.87 3.53
CA GLY A 125 33.14 5.59 3.16
C GLY A 125 33.30 4.33 2.30
N GLU A 126 32.23 3.81 1.70
CA GLU A 126 32.28 2.68 0.78
C GLU A 126 32.89 3.10 -0.56
N SER A 127 33.68 2.21 -1.17
CA SER A 127 34.06 2.35 -2.58
C SER A 127 32.86 2.12 -3.49
N ILE A 128 32.95 2.56 -4.75
CA ILE A 128 31.89 2.29 -5.74
C ILE A 128 31.66 0.78 -5.91
N ASP A 129 32.71 -0.04 -5.88
CA ASP A 129 32.59 -1.50 -6.00
C ASP A 129 31.86 -2.12 -4.81
N GLN A 130 32.11 -1.62 -3.60
CA GLN A 130 31.39 -2.06 -2.39
C GLN A 130 29.91 -1.66 -2.45
N ALA A 131 29.61 -0.42 -2.87
CA ALA A 131 28.26 0.05 -3.05
C ALA A 131 27.49 -0.75 -4.11
N LEU A 132 28.13 -1.03 -5.26
CA LEU A 132 27.57 -1.83 -6.35
C LEU A 132 27.37 -3.30 -5.95
N ARG A 133 28.19 -3.83 -5.04
CA ARG A 133 27.98 -5.18 -4.50
C ARG A 133 26.71 -5.29 -3.67
N ARG A 134 26.34 -4.22 -2.96
CA ARG A 134 25.07 -4.12 -2.20
C ARG A 134 23.90 -3.68 -3.05
N PHE A 135 24.13 -3.31 -4.31
CA PHE A 135 23.11 -2.78 -5.18
C PHE A 135 21.94 -3.76 -5.31
N SER A 136 20.73 -3.21 -5.24
CA SER A 136 19.49 -3.91 -5.51
C SER A 136 18.65 -3.01 -6.39
N ILE A 137 17.94 -3.62 -7.34
CA ILE A 137 17.05 -2.90 -8.26
C ILE A 137 15.98 -2.19 -7.41
N PRO A 138 15.87 -0.85 -7.47
CA PRO A 138 14.83 -0.11 -6.75
C PRO A 138 13.45 -0.67 -7.03
N ILE A 139 12.62 -0.77 -5.99
CA ILE A 139 11.24 -1.23 -6.08
C ILE A 139 10.32 -0.02 -6.08
N VAL A 140 9.72 0.27 -7.22
CA VAL A 140 8.82 1.41 -7.41
C VAL A 140 7.56 0.92 -8.08
N ALA A 141 6.45 1.08 -7.40
CA ALA A 141 5.13 0.70 -7.84
C ALA A 141 4.22 1.92 -8.04
N GLU A 142 3.11 1.74 -8.73
CA GLU A 142 2.24 2.86 -9.07
C GLU A 142 0.74 2.54 -9.07
N THR A 143 -0.05 3.60 -8.93
CA THR A 143 -1.42 3.64 -9.43
C THR A 143 -1.66 4.95 -10.18
N PHE A 144 -2.72 5.02 -10.98
CA PHE A 144 -2.99 6.17 -11.85
C PHE A 144 -3.88 7.26 -11.19
N ASP A 145 -3.36 8.48 -10.98
CA ASP A 145 -4.09 9.62 -10.38
C ASP A 145 -4.60 10.66 -11.40
N GLY A 146 -4.46 10.42 -12.70
CA GLY A 146 -4.72 11.42 -13.76
C GLY A 146 -6.17 11.91 -13.89
N TYR A 147 -7.11 11.39 -13.08
CA TYR A 147 -8.46 11.95 -13.01
C TYR A 147 -8.53 13.21 -12.15
N LEU A 148 -7.79 13.25 -11.03
CA LEU A 148 -7.74 14.38 -10.09
C LEU A 148 -6.42 15.17 -10.16
N ASN A 149 -5.37 14.57 -10.69
CA ASN A 149 -4.05 15.18 -10.81
C ASN A 149 -3.70 15.49 -12.28
N ASP A 150 -3.07 16.63 -12.53
CA ASP A 150 -2.32 16.85 -13.78
C ASP A 150 -1.07 15.97 -13.77
N ILE A 151 -1.31 14.71 -14.15
CA ILE A 151 -0.27 13.71 -14.24
C ILE A 151 0.76 14.09 -15.33
N CYS A 152 0.36 14.84 -16.36
CA CYS A 152 1.24 15.30 -17.43
C CYS A 152 2.24 16.36 -16.95
N ALA A 153 1.90 17.17 -15.94
CA ALA A 153 2.83 18.09 -15.30
C ALA A 153 4.02 17.38 -14.64
N SER A 154 3.88 16.09 -14.30
CA SER A 154 4.99 15.22 -13.90
C SER A 154 5.86 15.84 -12.79
N VAL A 155 5.23 16.31 -11.71
CA VAL A 155 5.87 17.18 -10.70
C VAL A 155 6.79 16.48 -9.70
N ILE A 156 6.75 15.14 -9.59
CA ILE A 156 7.64 14.39 -8.69
C ILE A 156 9.07 14.45 -9.22
N ASP A 157 10.03 14.81 -8.38
CA ASP A 157 11.44 14.89 -8.71
C ASP A 157 12.29 14.23 -7.61
N ARG A 158 13.62 14.37 -7.71
CA ARG A 158 14.54 13.85 -6.70
C ARG A 158 14.32 14.49 -5.33
N THR A 159 13.93 15.77 -5.27
CA THR A 159 13.67 16.46 -4.00
C THR A 159 12.55 15.77 -3.23
N ALA A 160 11.44 15.43 -3.90
CA ALA A 160 10.35 14.69 -3.29
C ALA A 160 10.77 13.30 -2.78
N VAL A 161 11.72 12.64 -3.45
CA VAL A 161 12.29 11.36 -2.97
C VAL A 161 13.06 11.58 -1.67
N GLU A 162 13.98 12.53 -1.63
CA GLU A 162 14.79 12.82 -0.44
C GLU A 162 13.92 13.29 0.74
N GLU A 163 12.88 14.09 0.49
CA GLU A 163 11.90 14.50 1.49
C GLU A 163 11.13 13.30 2.07
N ALA A 164 10.70 12.35 1.22
CA ALA A 164 10.03 11.15 1.69
C ALA A 164 10.97 10.23 2.50
N ILE A 165 12.26 10.17 2.13
CA ILE A 165 13.28 9.44 2.90
C ILE A 165 13.47 10.09 4.27
N ALA A 166 13.61 11.42 4.32
CA ALA A 166 13.75 12.17 5.57
C ALA A 166 12.50 12.00 6.47
N ALA A 167 11.31 11.95 5.89
CA ALA A 167 10.07 11.68 6.62
C ALA A 167 10.03 10.28 7.26
N ALA A 168 10.79 9.30 6.74
CA ALA A 168 10.88 7.95 7.31
C ALA A 168 11.96 7.82 8.42
N ALA A 169 12.75 8.87 8.68
CA ALA A 169 13.81 8.85 9.68
C ALA A 169 13.25 8.66 11.12
N PRO A 170 14.09 8.32 12.12
CA PRO A 170 13.62 8.08 13.50
C PRO A 170 12.83 9.22 14.14
N GLN A 171 13.13 10.48 13.80
CA GLN A 171 12.41 11.67 14.24
C GLN A 171 11.32 12.12 13.26
N GLY A 172 11.07 11.33 12.22
CA GLY A 172 10.08 11.59 11.18
C GLY A 172 8.67 11.17 11.58
N GLN A 173 7.94 10.60 10.64
CA GLN A 173 6.52 10.28 10.78
C GLN A 173 6.29 9.12 11.77
N ALA A 174 5.53 9.37 12.83
CA ALA A 174 5.25 8.37 13.88
C ALA A 174 4.10 7.39 13.52
N GLU A 175 3.21 7.82 12.64
CA GLU A 175 2.06 7.07 12.13
C GLU A 175 2.07 7.04 10.60
N VAL A 176 1.21 6.25 9.96
CA VAL A 176 0.98 6.35 8.51
C VAL A 176 -0.19 7.31 8.31
N LEU A 177 -0.01 8.34 7.49
CA LEU A 177 -1.10 9.23 7.12
C LEU A 177 -1.97 8.55 6.06
N GLU A 178 -3.24 8.32 6.40
CA GLU A 178 -4.21 7.59 5.58
C GLU A 178 -5.13 8.54 4.80
N GLY A 179 -5.76 8.06 3.73
CA GLY A 179 -6.56 8.88 2.82
C GLY A 179 -5.70 9.62 1.81
N ASN A 180 -5.81 10.95 1.77
CA ASN A 180 -5.25 11.80 0.71
C ASN A 180 -3.75 12.12 0.92
N HIS A 181 -2.93 11.11 1.24
CA HIS A 181 -1.53 11.32 1.59
C HIS A 181 -0.56 10.43 0.82
N GLY A 182 0.67 10.93 0.64
CA GLY A 182 1.73 10.23 -0.08
C GLY A 182 1.34 9.95 -1.53
N GLY A 183 1.70 8.77 -2.04
CA GLY A 183 1.27 8.36 -3.38
C GLY A 183 -0.26 8.24 -3.53
N GLY A 184 -1.01 8.07 -2.43
CA GLY A 184 -2.47 7.98 -2.40
C GLY A 184 -3.23 9.30 -2.62
N THR A 185 -2.52 10.43 -2.73
CA THR A 185 -3.11 11.78 -2.70
C THR A 185 -4.25 11.97 -3.71
N GLY A 186 -4.05 11.65 -4.99
CA GLY A 186 -5.03 11.83 -6.06
C GLY A 186 -5.91 10.60 -6.35
N MET A 187 -5.90 9.57 -5.50
CA MET A 187 -6.50 8.28 -5.83
C MET A 187 -8.00 8.17 -5.50
N ILE A 188 -8.70 7.29 -6.21
CA ILE A 188 -10.15 7.07 -6.19
C ILE A 188 -10.43 5.58 -5.99
N THR A 189 -11.24 5.21 -5.01
CA THR A 189 -11.59 3.81 -4.73
C THR A 189 -13.10 3.64 -4.68
N HIS A 190 -13.64 2.69 -5.43
CA HIS A 190 -15.08 2.43 -5.53
C HIS A 190 -15.92 3.69 -5.82
N GLY A 191 -15.42 4.58 -6.67
CA GLY A 191 -16.08 5.85 -7.04
C GLY A 191 -16.16 6.90 -5.92
N TYR A 192 -15.52 6.64 -4.77
CA TYR A 192 -15.28 7.61 -3.72
C TYR A 192 -13.80 7.97 -3.66
N LYS A 193 -13.44 8.98 -2.87
CA LYS A 193 -12.03 9.26 -2.63
C LYS A 193 -11.39 8.05 -1.93
N GLY A 194 -10.25 7.61 -2.46
CA GLY A 194 -9.40 6.56 -1.89
C GLY A 194 -8.05 7.12 -1.46
N GLY A 195 -6.99 6.31 -1.58
CA GLY A 195 -5.63 6.72 -1.28
C GLY A 195 -4.87 5.75 -0.41
N THR A 196 -4.06 6.26 0.51
CA THR A 196 -3.21 5.43 1.37
C THR A 196 -4.05 4.84 2.51
N GLY A 197 -3.88 3.56 2.81
CA GLY A 197 -4.49 2.95 3.99
C GLY A 197 -3.59 1.90 4.60
N THR A 198 -3.78 1.63 5.88
CA THR A 198 -2.96 0.65 6.59
C THR A 198 -3.78 -0.13 7.62
N SER A 199 -3.26 -1.30 8.00
CA SER A 199 -3.83 -2.19 9.01
C SER A 199 -2.77 -3.16 9.49
N SER A 200 -3.01 -3.86 10.59
CA SER A 200 -2.16 -4.96 11.04
C SER A 200 -2.97 -6.06 11.72
N ARG A 201 -2.33 -7.22 11.93
CA ARG A 201 -2.82 -8.35 12.72
C ARG A 201 -1.71 -8.93 13.57
N VAL A 202 -2.05 -9.30 14.80
CA VAL A 202 -1.22 -10.15 15.65
C VAL A 202 -1.70 -11.59 15.51
N VAL A 203 -0.81 -12.47 15.08
CA VAL A 203 -1.07 -13.88 14.82
C VAL A 203 -0.36 -14.72 15.88
N PRO A 204 -1.10 -15.51 16.68
CA PRO A 204 -0.50 -16.35 17.71
C PRO A 204 0.47 -17.38 17.12
N GLY A 205 1.64 -17.52 17.76
CA GLY A 205 2.63 -18.54 17.39
C GLY A 205 2.96 -19.45 18.57
N ALA A 206 3.63 -20.57 18.30
CA ALA A 206 3.94 -21.58 19.32
C ALA A 206 4.95 -21.08 20.38
N GLU A 207 5.91 -20.25 19.98
CA GLU A 207 6.95 -19.70 20.87
C GLU A 207 6.74 -18.20 21.16
N ARG A 208 6.22 -17.47 20.19
CA ARG A 208 5.90 -16.05 20.27
C ARG A 208 4.83 -15.70 19.24
N ASP A 209 4.13 -14.60 19.48
CA ASP A 209 3.22 -14.04 18.50
C ASP A 209 4.00 -13.34 17.37
N TYR A 210 3.40 -13.35 16.18
CA TYR A 210 3.91 -12.67 15.01
C TYR A 210 3.00 -11.48 14.66
N THR A 211 3.59 -10.44 14.12
CA THR A 211 2.86 -9.30 13.58
C THR A 211 2.91 -9.35 12.07
N LEU A 212 1.76 -9.13 11.44
CA LEU A 212 1.62 -8.88 10.01
C LEU A 212 1.02 -7.49 9.84
N GLY A 213 1.65 -6.68 9.00
CA GLY A 213 1.24 -5.33 8.70
C GLY A 213 0.98 -5.17 7.21
N VAL A 214 -0.02 -4.37 6.84
CA VAL A 214 -0.38 -4.07 5.45
C VAL A 214 -0.46 -2.57 5.24
N LEU A 215 0.09 -2.09 4.12
CA LEU A 215 -0.13 -0.76 3.57
C LEU A 215 -0.65 -0.90 2.15
N VAL A 216 -1.66 -0.12 1.79
CA VAL A 216 -2.24 -0.08 0.45
C VAL A 216 -2.18 1.33 -0.12
N GLN A 217 -2.01 1.42 -1.43
CA GLN A 217 -2.43 2.58 -2.22
C GLN A 217 -3.66 2.16 -3.02
N ALA A 218 -4.84 2.45 -2.47
CA ALA A 218 -6.12 2.06 -3.03
C ALA A 218 -6.59 3.08 -4.08
N ASN A 219 -6.71 2.62 -5.32
CA ASN A 219 -7.22 3.39 -6.45
C ASN A 219 -8.15 2.54 -7.34
N HIS A 220 -8.87 1.55 -6.80
CA HIS A 220 -9.52 0.51 -7.62
C HIS A 220 -11.03 0.41 -7.39
N GLY A 221 -11.69 -0.37 -8.26
CA GLY A 221 -13.06 -0.83 -8.06
C GLY A 221 -14.13 0.20 -8.43
N ALA A 222 -15.35 -0.29 -8.70
CA ALA A 222 -16.50 0.57 -8.98
C ALA A 222 -17.45 0.66 -7.79
N ARG A 223 -18.17 1.78 -7.73
CA ARG A 223 -19.14 2.08 -6.67
C ARG A 223 -20.17 0.98 -6.39
N PRO A 224 -20.85 0.36 -7.38
CA PRO A 224 -21.85 -0.70 -7.11
C PRO A 224 -21.28 -2.00 -6.54
N ASP A 225 -19.95 -2.16 -6.56
CA ASP A 225 -19.27 -3.37 -6.10
C ASP A 225 -18.75 -3.23 -4.66
N LEU A 226 -18.76 -2.02 -4.09
CA LEU A 226 -18.32 -1.76 -2.71
C LEU A 226 -19.15 -2.58 -1.71
N ARG A 227 -18.44 -3.38 -0.94
CA ARG A 227 -18.91 -4.21 0.16
C ARG A 227 -18.17 -3.89 1.44
N ILE A 228 -18.89 -3.97 2.55
CA ILE A 228 -18.32 -3.88 3.91
C ILE A 228 -19.04 -4.92 4.75
N GLY A 229 -18.32 -5.91 5.28
CA GLY A 229 -18.90 -7.04 6.02
C GLY A 229 -20.04 -7.73 5.28
N ASN A 230 -19.84 -7.99 3.98
CA ASN A 230 -20.82 -8.55 3.05
C ASN A 230 -22.07 -7.71 2.76
N VAL A 231 -22.25 -6.55 3.40
CA VAL A 231 -23.32 -5.59 3.04
C VAL A 231 -22.97 -4.94 1.70
N PRO A 232 -23.87 -4.91 0.70
CA PRO A 232 -23.63 -4.27 -0.59
C PRO A 232 -23.76 -2.74 -0.48
N VAL A 233 -22.92 -2.13 0.37
CA VAL A 233 -22.95 -0.70 0.75
C VAL A 233 -23.00 0.19 -0.49
N GLY A 234 -22.19 -0.10 -1.51
CA GLY A 234 -22.17 0.64 -2.76
C GLY A 234 -23.54 0.79 -3.42
N ARG A 235 -24.26 -0.33 -3.60
CA ARG A 235 -25.59 -0.36 -4.23
C ARG A 235 -26.63 0.35 -3.38
N LEU A 236 -26.56 0.18 -2.07
CA LEU A 236 -27.49 0.78 -1.12
C LEU A 236 -27.35 2.31 -1.10
N LEU A 237 -26.11 2.83 -1.07
CA LEU A 237 -25.86 4.27 -1.14
C LEU A 237 -26.29 4.87 -2.49
N MET A 238 -26.08 4.15 -3.60
CA MET A 238 -26.54 4.60 -4.92
C MET A 238 -28.07 4.67 -5.01
N GLU A 239 -28.78 3.70 -4.43
CA GLU A 239 -30.24 3.69 -4.40
C GLU A 239 -30.80 4.81 -3.51
N GLU A 240 -30.17 5.09 -2.37
CA GLU A 240 -30.49 6.24 -1.53
C GLU A 240 -30.30 7.57 -2.29
N ASP A 241 -29.18 7.74 -3.00
CA ASP A 241 -28.92 8.94 -3.79
C ASP A 241 -29.95 9.11 -4.90
N ARG A 242 -30.32 8.02 -5.60
CA ARG A 242 -31.35 8.04 -6.65
C ARG A 242 -32.71 8.48 -6.10
N ARG A 243 -33.10 7.98 -4.92
CA ARG A 243 -34.36 8.37 -4.27
C ARG A 243 -34.35 9.83 -3.84
N ALA A 244 -33.23 10.30 -3.28
CA ALA A 244 -33.07 11.70 -2.89
C ALA A 244 -33.17 12.64 -4.10
N ALA A 245 -32.46 12.33 -5.19
CA ALA A 245 -32.51 13.10 -6.43
C ALA A 245 -33.92 13.12 -7.05
N ALA A 246 -34.59 11.96 -7.12
CA ALA A 246 -35.97 11.88 -7.60
C ALA A 246 -36.95 12.71 -6.76
N ALA A 247 -36.79 12.73 -5.43
CA ALA A 247 -37.60 13.55 -4.54
C ALA A 247 -37.32 15.06 -4.71
N ALA A 248 -36.09 15.43 -5.10
CA ALA A 248 -35.70 16.81 -5.40
C ALA A 248 -36.02 17.25 -6.85
N GLY A 249 -36.47 16.34 -7.72
CA GLY A 249 -36.65 16.62 -9.14
C GLY A 249 -35.33 16.81 -9.90
N GLU A 250 -34.23 16.28 -9.38
CA GLU A 250 -32.89 16.39 -9.94
C GLU A 250 -32.47 15.10 -10.65
N GLU A 251 -31.61 15.22 -11.67
CA GLU A 251 -30.93 14.06 -12.27
C GLU A 251 -29.62 13.75 -11.53
N VAL A 252 -29.38 12.48 -11.26
CA VAL A 252 -28.09 12.02 -10.71
C VAL A 252 -27.02 12.16 -11.80
N LYS A 253 -26.06 13.07 -11.60
CA LYS A 253 -24.90 13.20 -12.51
C LYS A 253 -24.16 11.87 -12.62
N GLN A 254 -23.99 11.39 -13.85
CA GLN A 254 -23.19 10.20 -14.13
C GLN A 254 -21.71 10.58 -14.22
N VAL A 255 -20.90 10.00 -13.34
CA VAL A 255 -19.44 9.98 -13.46
C VAL A 255 -19.08 8.85 -14.45
N PRO A 256 -18.03 8.99 -15.28
CA PRO A 256 -17.57 7.89 -16.13
C PRO A 256 -17.36 6.60 -15.30
N VAL A 257 -17.75 5.45 -15.83
CA VAL A 257 -17.81 4.17 -15.06
C VAL A 257 -16.79 3.12 -15.52
N GLY A 258 -15.94 3.45 -16.49
CA GLY A 258 -14.99 2.49 -17.07
C GLY A 258 -13.79 3.14 -17.74
N GLY A 259 -12.88 2.28 -18.17
CA GLY A 259 -11.58 2.68 -18.72
C GLY A 259 -10.53 2.95 -17.64
N LYS A 260 -9.27 3.10 -18.06
CA LYS A 260 -8.11 3.21 -17.18
C LYS A 260 -8.24 4.31 -16.11
N ALA A 261 -8.89 5.42 -16.44
CA ALA A 261 -9.08 6.54 -15.51
C ALA A 261 -10.05 6.24 -14.35
N MET A 262 -10.96 5.26 -14.49
CA MET A 262 -12.02 4.99 -13.50
C MET A 262 -11.99 3.58 -12.92
N GLU A 263 -11.36 2.62 -13.60
CA GLU A 263 -11.12 1.29 -13.01
C GLU A 263 -9.93 1.30 -12.04
N GLY A 264 -8.95 2.17 -12.32
CA GLY A 264 -7.77 2.47 -11.51
C GLY A 264 -7.01 1.23 -11.05
N SER A 265 -6.23 1.25 -9.96
CA SER A 265 -5.27 0.19 -9.59
C SER A 265 -5.17 0.02 -8.06
N ILE A 266 -4.51 -1.02 -7.56
CA ILE A 266 -4.13 -1.11 -6.14
C ILE A 266 -2.75 -1.76 -5.99
N ILE A 267 -1.89 -1.09 -5.20
CA ILE A 267 -0.64 -1.67 -4.72
C ILE A 267 -0.83 -2.07 -3.25
N VAL A 268 -0.43 -3.29 -2.92
CA VAL A 268 -0.45 -3.81 -1.55
C VAL A 268 0.96 -4.19 -1.11
N VAL A 269 1.43 -3.61 -0.01
CA VAL A 269 2.69 -3.96 0.65
C VAL A 269 2.39 -4.64 1.97
N ILE A 270 2.94 -5.84 2.16
CA ILE A 270 2.75 -6.68 3.34
C ILE A 270 4.11 -6.87 4.00
N ALA A 271 4.20 -6.56 5.29
CA ALA A 271 5.37 -6.84 6.11
C ALA A 271 5.01 -7.81 7.23
N THR A 272 5.92 -8.71 7.60
CA THR A 272 5.75 -9.53 8.80
C THR A 272 7.08 -9.83 9.48
N ASN A 273 7.05 -10.01 10.80
CA ASN A 273 8.21 -10.50 11.56
C ASN A 273 8.25 -12.05 11.67
N ALA A 274 7.33 -12.76 11.00
CA ALA A 274 7.38 -14.21 10.89
C ALA A 274 8.52 -14.63 9.95
N PRO A 275 9.36 -15.63 10.30
CA PRO A 275 10.47 -16.06 9.44
C PRO A 275 9.93 -16.82 8.23
N MET A 276 9.87 -16.16 7.07
CA MET A 276 9.25 -16.71 5.87
C MET A 276 10.24 -16.73 4.71
N LEU A 277 10.25 -17.85 3.99
CA LEU A 277 11.03 -18.03 2.77
C LEU A 277 10.33 -17.37 1.57
N PRO A 278 11.06 -17.03 0.48
CA PRO A 278 10.49 -16.31 -0.67
C PRO A 278 9.25 -16.98 -1.27
N HIS A 279 9.26 -18.31 -1.42
CA HIS A 279 8.10 -19.04 -1.94
C HIS A 279 6.88 -19.00 -1.01
N GLN A 280 7.09 -18.84 0.31
CA GLN A 280 6.00 -18.68 1.29
C GLN A 280 5.46 -17.25 1.24
N LEU A 281 6.34 -16.25 1.09
CA LEU A 281 5.96 -14.85 0.91
C LEU A 281 5.15 -14.65 -0.38
N ARG A 282 5.48 -15.35 -1.47
CA ARG A 282 4.67 -15.31 -2.70
C ARG A 282 3.23 -15.78 -2.45
N ARG A 283 3.07 -16.87 -1.67
CA ARG A 283 1.75 -17.36 -1.27
C ARG A 283 1.03 -16.37 -0.35
N LEU A 284 1.75 -15.69 0.53
CA LEU A 284 1.20 -14.64 1.38
C LEU A 284 0.71 -13.45 0.54
N ALA A 285 1.53 -12.97 -0.40
CA ALA A 285 1.18 -11.90 -1.34
C ALA A 285 -0.09 -12.24 -2.13
N GLN A 286 -0.23 -13.48 -2.61
CA GLN A 286 -1.43 -13.95 -3.30
C GLN A 286 -2.71 -13.78 -2.48
N HIS A 287 -2.65 -13.93 -1.15
CA HIS A 287 -3.83 -13.82 -0.29
C HIS A 287 -4.26 -12.37 -0.01
N ALA A 288 -3.47 -11.36 -0.39
CA ALA A 288 -3.98 -9.98 -0.45
C ALA A 288 -5.15 -9.85 -1.44
N GLY A 289 -5.14 -10.64 -2.53
CA GLY A 289 -6.27 -10.73 -3.45
C GLY A 289 -7.57 -11.15 -2.76
N MET A 290 -7.50 -12.02 -1.74
CA MET A 290 -8.69 -12.39 -0.96
C MET A 290 -9.24 -11.19 -0.17
N GLY A 291 -8.37 -10.35 0.40
CA GLY A 291 -8.79 -9.10 1.06
C GLY A 291 -9.44 -8.11 0.11
N ILE A 292 -8.90 -7.97 -1.11
CA ILE A 292 -9.51 -7.13 -2.16
C ILE A 292 -10.92 -7.65 -2.50
N THR A 293 -11.09 -8.97 -2.64
CA THR A 293 -12.41 -9.55 -2.93
C THR A 293 -13.44 -9.35 -1.82
N GLN A 294 -13.02 -9.16 -0.55
CA GLN A 294 -13.96 -8.83 0.53
C GLN A 294 -14.58 -7.43 0.36
N VAL A 295 -13.84 -6.49 -0.23
CA VAL A 295 -14.30 -5.11 -0.46
C VAL A 295 -14.97 -4.94 -1.83
N GLY A 296 -14.44 -5.58 -2.87
CA GLY A 296 -14.92 -5.43 -4.26
C GLY A 296 -15.77 -6.58 -4.79
N GLY A 297 -15.89 -7.71 -4.09
CA GLY A 297 -16.58 -8.89 -4.56
C GLY A 297 -16.04 -9.41 -5.90
N HIS A 298 -16.94 -9.69 -6.84
CA HIS A 298 -16.60 -10.20 -8.19
C HIS A 298 -15.88 -9.18 -9.09
N ALA A 299 -15.71 -7.93 -8.64
CA ALA A 299 -15.06 -6.87 -9.41
C ALA A 299 -13.55 -6.76 -9.13
N ALA A 300 -12.96 -7.66 -8.34
CA ALA A 300 -11.51 -7.80 -8.27
C ALA A 300 -10.95 -8.32 -9.61
N GLY A 301 -9.73 -7.92 -9.96
CA GLY A 301 -9.06 -8.34 -11.19
C GLY A 301 -9.65 -7.76 -12.47
N ARG A 302 -10.16 -6.51 -12.43
CA ARG A 302 -10.69 -5.85 -13.63
C ARG A 302 -9.60 -5.54 -14.66
N ASN A 303 -9.98 -5.57 -15.94
CA ASN A 303 -9.06 -5.46 -17.07
C ASN A 303 -8.07 -4.29 -16.98
N PHE A 304 -8.53 -3.08 -16.64
CA PHE A 304 -7.65 -1.91 -16.57
C PHE A 304 -7.01 -1.70 -15.19
N SER A 305 -7.17 -2.66 -14.27
CA SER A 305 -6.72 -2.51 -12.88
C SER A 305 -5.46 -3.25 -12.57
N GLY A 306 -4.35 -2.51 -12.39
CA GLY A 306 -3.10 -3.08 -11.89
C GLY A 306 -3.26 -3.45 -10.41
N GLU A 307 -3.39 -4.74 -10.11
CA GLU A 307 -3.54 -5.27 -8.75
C GLU A 307 -2.28 -6.08 -8.41
N ILE A 308 -1.27 -5.40 -7.86
CA ILE A 308 0.09 -5.92 -7.68
C ILE A 308 0.49 -5.85 -6.21
N PHE A 309 0.97 -6.96 -5.67
CA PHE A 309 1.23 -7.15 -4.25
C PHE A 309 2.69 -7.52 -4.01
N LEU A 310 3.26 -7.01 -2.93
CA LEU A 310 4.59 -7.38 -2.44
C LEU A 310 4.49 -7.78 -0.97
N ALA A 311 5.02 -8.95 -0.64
CA ALA A 311 5.17 -9.40 0.75
C ALA A 311 6.65 -9.53 1.11
N LEU A 312 7.01 -9.09 2.32
CA LEU A 312 8.36 -9.19 2.87
C LEU A 312 8.36 -9.72 4.30
N SER A 313 9.47 -10.35 4.69
CA SER A 313 9.72 -10.78 6.06
C SER A 313 10.92 -10.05 6.68
N THR A 314 10.71 -9.45 7.84
CA THR A 314 11.78 -8.90 8.71
C THR A 314 12.30 -9.94 9.72
N GLY A 315 11.64 -11.11 9.79
CA GLY A 315 11.93 -12.20 10.73
C GLY A 315 13.11 -13.10 10.33
N THR A 316 13.62 -12.95 9.11
CA THR A 316 14.84 -13.60 8.64
C THR A 316 16.07 -12.89 9.21
N ASP A 317 17.12 -13.67 9.51
CA ASP A 317 18.42 -13.12 9.88
C ASP A 317 19.06 -12.43 8.66
N ALA A 318 19.19 -11.11 8.74
CA ALA A 318 19.73 -10.31 7.66
C ALA A 318 21.22 -10.55 7.42
N ASP A 319 21.96 -10.98 8.44
CA ASP A 319 23.41 -11.22 8.35
C ASP A 319 23.71 -12.47 7.51
N GLN A 320 22.76 -13.41 7.47
CA GLN A 320 22.86 -14.60 6.62
C GLN A 320 22.55 -14.35 5.15
N LEU A 321 21.81 -13.28 4.87
CA LEU A 321 21.54 -12.77 3.52
C LEU A 321 22.56 -11.70 3.09
N ALA A 322 23.55 -11.44 3.93
CA ALA A 322 24.62 -10.49 3.67
C ALA A 322 25.57 -10.98 2.57
N GLU A 323 26.49 -10.12 2.19
CA GLU A 323 27.44 -10.40 1.10
C GLU A 323 28.33 -11.61 1.39
N ALA A 324 28.69 -12.35 0.33
CA ALA A 324 29.67 -13.42 0.41
C ALA A 324 31.04 -12.94 0.95
N SER A 325 31.87 -13.84 1.46
CA SER A 325 33.15 -13.48 2.07
C SER A 325 34.22 -13.00 1.08
N ASP A 326 34.13 -13.35 -0.22
CA ASP A 326 35.22 -13.18 -1.20
C ASP A 326 35.03 -12.08 -2.25
N GLY A 327 34.05 -11.18 -2.08
CA GLY A 327 33.93 -9.99 -2.91
C GLY A 327 33.22 -10.18 -4.24
N MET A 328 33.83 -9.64 -5.30
CA MET A 328 33.39 -9.63 -6.71
C MET A 328 34.30 -10.52 -7.58
N GLY A 329 34.67 -11.70 -7.07
CA GLY A 329 35.46 -12.67 -7.83
C GLY A 329 34.68 -13.24 -9.03
N TYR A 330 35.38 -13.62 -10.11
CA TYR A 330 34.74 -14.23 -11.29
C TYR A 330 34.02 -15.56 -10.98
N LEU A 331 34.59 -16.35 -10.06
CA LEU A 331 34.06 -17.62 -9.58
C LEU A 331 34.24 -17.68 -8.06
N PRO A 332 33.31 -17.09 -7.28
CA PRO A 332 33.43 -17.08 -5.83
C PRO A 332 33.30 -18.48 -5.25
N LYS A 333 33.84 -18.68 -4.05
CA LYS A 333 33.65 -19.93 -3.30
C LYS A 333 32.19 -20.08 -2.91
N LEU A 334 31.71 -21.33 -2.89
CA LEU A 334 30.37 -21.62 -2.38
C LEU A 334 30.34 -21.42 -0.86
N GLU A 335 29.35 -20.66 -0.41
CA GLU A 335 29.04 -20.42 1.00
C GLU A 335 27.59 -20.82 1.26
N ASP A 336 27.33 -21.41 2.42
CA ASP A 336 26.00 -21.80 2.86
C ASP A 336 25.59 -21.05 4.13
N TYR A 337 24.28 -20.97 4.37
CA TYR A 337 23.71 -20.39 5.57
C TYR A 337 22.42 -21.11 5.97
N THR A 338 22.09 -21.05 7.26
CA THR A 338 20.92 -21.76 7.83
C THR A 338 19.71 -20.85 7.94
N VAL A 339 18.68 -21.09 7.12
CA VAL A 339 17.43 -20.31 7.18
C VAL A 339 16.40 -20.89 8.14
N LYS A 340 15.68 -20.00 8.84
CA LYS A 340 14.42 -20.34 9.51
C LYS A 340 13.26 -20.15 8.53
N GLY A 341 12.26 -21.02 8.63
CA GLY A 341 11.04 -20.95 7.83
C GLY A 341 9.84 -21.46 8.63
N LEU A 342 8.64 -21.03 8.24
CA LEU A 342 7.41 -21.54 8.82
C LEU A 342 7.12 -22.96 8.34
N ARG A 343 6.48 -23.76 9.20
CA ARG A 343 5.92 -25.05 8.78
C ARG A 343 4.75 -24.81 7.84
N THR A 344 4.66 -25.58 6.77
CA THR A 344 3.59 -25.43 5.76
C THR A 344 2.19 -25.60 6.35
N GLU A 345 2.01 -26.50 7.32
CA GLU A 345 0.69 -26.78 7.94
C GLU A 345 0.13 -25.62 8.77
N THR A 346 0.96 -24.64 9.17
CA THR A 346 0.52 -23.53 10.04
C THR A 346 0.33 -22.22 9.28
N ILE A 347 0.61 -22.17 7.98
CA ILE A 347 0.66 -20.92 7.22
C ILE A 347 -0.72 -20.27 7.02
N ASP A 348 -1.80 -21.04 7.11
CA ASP A 348 -3.16 -20.54 6.92
C ASP A 348 -3.50 -19.40 7.87
N SER A 349 -3.00 -19.40 9.11
CA SER A 349 -3.21 -18.28 10.04
C SER A 349 -2.71 -16.94 9.47
N LEU A 350 -1.59 -16.94 8.74
CA LEU A 350 -1.08 -15.74 8.07
C LEU A 350 -1.87 -15.41 6.80
N PHE A 351 -2.43 -16.42 6.11
CA PHE A 351 -3.30 -16.19 4.95
C PHE A 351 -4.62 -15.52 5.33
N TYR A 352 -5.23 -15.94 6.44
CA TYR A 352 -6.37 -15.22 7.02
C TYR A 352 -5.95 -13.81 7.45
N ALA A 353 -4.86 -13.69 8.21
CA ALA A 353 -4.40 -12.39 8.71
C ALA A 353 -4.11 -11.37 7.59
N VAL A 354 -3.48 -11.78 6.48
CA VAL A 354 -3.23 -10.86 5.35
C VAL A 354 -4.53 -10.48 4.64
N SER A 355 -5.45 -11.42 4.44
CA SER A 355 -6.76 -11.10 3.85
C SER A 355 -7.52 -10.08 4.70
N GLU A 356 -7.57 -10.28 6.02
CA GLU A 356 -8.23 -9.39 6.98
C GLU A 356 -7.57 -8.02 7.04
N ALA A 357 -6.23 -7.97 7.09
CA ALA A 357 -5.48 -6.73 7.13
C ALA A 357 -5.61 -5.95 5.81
N THR A 358 -5.60 -6.62 4.66
CA THR A 358 -5.80 -5.98 3.36
C THR A 358 -7.21 -5.42 3.21
N GLU A 359 -8.25 -6.17 3.56
CA GLU A 359 -9.63 -5.66 3.60
C GLU A 359 -9.71 -4.39 4.44
N GLU A 360 -9.19 -4.45 5.67
CA GLU A 360 -9.25 -3.32 6.59
C GLU A 360 -8.44 -2.11 6.11
N ALA A 361 -7.26 -2.32 5.53
CA ALA A 361 -6.42 -1.24 5.01
C ALA A 361 -7.12 -0.49 3.86
N ILE A 362 -7.79 -1.20 2.96
CA ILE A 362 -8.59 -0.58 1.88
C ILE A 362 -9.73 0.25 2.47
N LEU A 363 -10.46 -0.31 3.44
CA LEU A 363 -11.56 0.39 4.09
C LEU A 363 -11.08 1.61 4.88
N ASN A 364 -9.93 1.55 5.55
CA ASN A 364 -9.33 2.69 6.23
C ASN A 364 -8.91 3.79 5.26
N ALA A 365 -8.34 3.44 4.09
CA ALA A 365 -8.02 4.43 3.05
C ALA A 365 -9.28 5.23 2.66
N MET A 366 -10.39 4.55 2.39
CA MET A 366 -11.66 5.19 2.03
C MET A 366 -12.28 5.97 3.20
N CYS A 367 -12.18 5.45 4.42
CA CYS A 367 -12.77 6.08 5.59
C CYS A 367 -11.98 7.32 6.05
N GLN A 368 -10.68 7.38 5.80
CA GLN A 368 -9.82 8.52 6.12
C GLN A 368 -9.75 9.55 4.98
N ALA A 369 -10.01 9.15 3.74
CA ALA A 369 -10.02 10.04 2.59
C ALA A 369 -11.05 11.18 2.68
N GLU A 370 -10.65 12.36 2.19
CA GLU A 370 -11.47 13.57 2.16
C GLU A 370 -11.86 13.97 0.73
N THR A 371 -12.99 14.65 0.58
CA THR A 371 -13.45 15.13 -0.74
C THR A 371 -12.37 15.98 -1.38
N LEU A 372 -12.07 15.71 -2.66
CA LEU A 372 -11.06 16.45 -3.40
C LEU A 372 -11.64 16.95 -4.71
N THR A 373 -11.44 18.23 -5.00
CA THR A 373 -11.60 18.80 -6.33
C THR A 373 -10.21 18.97 -6.90
N GLY A 374 -9.97 18.42 -8.08
CA GLY A 374 -8.68 18.48 -8.76
C GLY A 374 -8.82 18.96 -10.19
N GLN A 375 -7.95 18.44 -11.07
CA GLN A 375 -7.82 18.92 -12.45
C GLN A 375 -9.15 19.07 -13.18
N GLU A 376 -9.28 20.14 -13.96
CA GLU A 376 -10.50 20.49 -14.72
C GLU A 376 -11.74 20.69 -13.82
N GLY A 377 -11.54 20.97 -12.53
CA GLY A 377 -12.62 21.15 -11.56
C GLY A 377 -13.39 19.85 -11.26
N ARG A 378 -12.80 18.68 -11.52
CA ARG A 378 -13.41 17.37 -11.22
C ARG A 378 -13.40 17.12 -9.73
N THR A 379 -14.56 16.78 -9.17
CA THR A 379 -14.72 16.50 -7.73
C THR A 379 -15.02 15.03 -7.49
N ILE A 380 -14.29 14.43 -6.54
CA ILE A 380 -14.56 13.09 -6.02
C ILE A 380 -14.85 13.21 -4.52
N HIS A 381 -16.03 12.72 -4.12
CA HIS A 381 -16.51 12.83 -2.75
C HIS A 381 -15.89 11.76 -1.84
N ALA A 382 -15.66 12.13 -0.59
CA ALA A 382 -15.35 11.17 0.46
C ALA A 382 -16.52 10.20 0.70
N LEU A 383 -16.21 9.01 1.23
CA LEU A 383 -17.23 8.04 1.65
C LEU A 383 -18.11 8.65 2.77
N PRO A 384 -19.46 8.61 2.67
CA PRO A 384 -20.36 9.21 3.67
C PRO A 384 -20.47 8.32 4.92
N LEU A 385 -19.59 8.52 5.89
CA LEU A 385 -19.39 7.60 7.03
C LEU A 385 -20.65 7.36 7.87
N GLU A 386 -21.48 8.38 8.12
CA GLU A 386 -22.71 8.21 8.92
C GLU A 386 -23.74 7.34 8.22
N ARG A 387 -23.87 7.47 6.89
CA ARG A 387 -24.75 6.60 6.08
C ARG A 387 -24.20 5.18 6.06
N VAL A 388 -22.89 5.03 5.91
CA VAL A 388 -22.23 3.71 6.00
C VAL A 388 -22.49 3.06 7.36
N LYS A 389 -22.22 3.76 8.47
CA LYS A 389 -22.50 3.26 9.82
C LYS A 389 -23.96 2.84 9.98
N SER A 390 -24.90 3.67 9.54
CA SER A 390 -26.33 3.37 9.60
C SER A 390 -26.70 2.10 8.83
N LEU A 391 -26.07 1.87 7.67
CA LEU A 391 -26.25 0.64 6.91
C LEU A 391 -25.66 -0.57 7.64
N LEU A 392 -24.45 -0.45 8.20
CA LEU A 392 -23.81 -1.55 8.93
C LEU A 392 -24.65 -1.95 10.17
N ASP A 393 -25.13 -0.97 10.94
CA ASP A 393 -26.03 -1.19 12.08
C ASP A 393 -27.33 -1.88 11.64
N LYS A 394 -27.95 -1.40 10.54
CA LYS A 394 -29.19 -1.97 10.00
C LYS A 394 -29.06 -3.45 9.65
N TYR A 395 -27.88 -3.88 9.18
CA TYR A 395 -27.62 -5.27 8.79
C TYR A 395 -26.87 -6.07 9.86
N MET A 396 -26.70 -5.52 11.08
CA MET A 396 -26.06 -6.19 12.22
C MET A 396 -24.63 -6.68 11.91
N VAL A 397 -23.85 -5.80 11.28
CA VAL A 397 -22.44 -6.04 10.90
C VAL A 397 -21.45 -5.31 11.84
N THR A 398 -21.98 -4.47 12.74
CA THR A 398 -21.22 -3.75 13.77
C THR A 398 -21.04 -4.52 15.07
#